data_AF-A0A2T4SZK4-F1
#
_entry.id   AF-A0A2T4SZK4-F1
#
_cell.length_a   1.000
_cell.length_b   1.000
_cell.length_c   1.000
_cell.angle_alpha   90.00
_cell.angle_beta   90.00
_cell.angle_gamma   90.00
#
_symmetry.space_group_name_H-M   'P 1'
#
loop_
_entity.id
_entity.type
_entity.pdbx_description
1 polymer ?
#
loop_
_entity_poly.entity_id
_entity_poly.type
_entity_poly.pdbx_seq_one_letter_code
_entity_poly.pdbx_strand_id
1 'polypeptide(L)'
;MNRKAEKILSWIANALSFVYLLFIVLCLFMINVPDFKEVFNQMNQQQGLDMSLGTFKASLTLLTIYLLVSLVLGVIGTFLIKKNRVLAACLLIVAALTAIFSSNLIALILWLIAGIMLFARRPNNKTTNSNHGESFNNNDKQHNRNSNNNTFDEETQQRKRKKDDDPYIY
;
A
#
# COMPACT_ATOMS: atom_id res chain seq x y z
N MET A 1 6.75 -7.72 -5.36
CA MET A 1 5.74 -6.77 -4.85
C MET A 1 6.07 -6.39 -3.40
N ASN A 2 6.75 -5.26 -3.15
CA ASN A 2 7.11 -4.82 -1.77
C ASN A 2 5.97 -4.02 -1.12
N ARG A 3 4.77 -4.60 -1.05
CA ARG A 3 3.60 -4.03 -0.33
C ARG A 3 3.43 -4.63 1.06
N LYS A 4 4.56 -5.03 1.66
CA LYS A 4 4.60 -5.65 2.98
C LYS A 4 4.12 -4.67 4.04
N ALA A 5 4.59 -3.42 3.98
CA ALA A 5 4.26 -2.37 4.96
C ALA A 5 2.75 -2.07 5.02
N GLU A 6 2.10 -1.78 3.89
CA GLU A 6 0.64 -1.52 3.82
C GLU A 6 -0.16 -2.68 4.42
N LYS A 7 0.14 -3.90 3.96
CA LYS A 7 -0.55 -5.10 4.42
C LYS A 7 -0.32 -5.33 5.91
N ILE A 8 0.91 -5.17 6.41
CA ILE A 8 1.23 -5.32 7.83
C ILE A 8 0.45 -4.28 8.65
N LEU A 9 0.45 -3.01 8.23
CA LEU A 9 -0.26 -1.94 8.92
C LEU A 9 -1.77 -2.23 9.02
N SER A 10 -2.39 -2.68 7.92
CA SER A 10 -3.81 -3.00 7.97
C SER A 10 -4.13 -4.25 8.79
N TRP A 11 -3.22 -5.25 8.83
CA TRP A 11 -3.36 -6.40 9.74
C TRP A 11 -3.21 -5.99 11.21
N ILE A 12 -2.30 -5.05 11.52
CA ILE A 12 -2.16 -4.47 12.87
C ILE A 12 -3.46 -3.77 13.27
N ALA A 13 -4.05 -2.98 12.37
CA ALA A 13 -5.33 -2.31 12.61
C ALA A 13 -6.44 -3.33 12.96
N ASN A 14 -6.55 -4.41 12.17
CA ASN A 14 -7.53 -5.47 12.42
C ASN A 14 -7.28 -6.18 13.75
N ALA A 15 -6.01 -6.51 14.06
CA ALA A 15 -5.66 -7.18 15.30
C ALA A 15 -6.01 -6.33 16.52
N LEU A 16 -5.70 -5.03 16.47
CA LEU A 16 -6.02 -4.12 17.57
C LEU A 16 -7.53 -3.89 17.70
N SER A 17 -8.24 -3.77 16.57
CA SER A 17 -9.71 -3.70 16.56
C SER A 17 -10.34 -4.97 17.15
N PHE A 18 -9.76 -6.14 16.89
CA PHE A 18 -10.20 -7.40 17.50
C PHE A 18 -9.97 -7.43 19.01
N VAL A 19 -8.82 -6.94 19.50
CA VAL A 19 -8.56 -6.79 20.94
C VAL A 19 -9.57 -5.84 21.59
N TYR A 20 -9.87 -4.72 20.93
CA TYR A 20 -10.91 -3.79 21.41
C TYR A 20 -12.30 -4.44 21.44
N LEU A 21 -12.64 -5.25 20.45
CA LEU A 21 -13.88 -6.03 20.43
C LEU A 21 -13.95 -7.00 21.62
N LEU A 22 -12.87 -7.71 21.93
CA LEU A 22 -12.81 -8.60 23.10
C LEU A 22 -13.06 -7.82 24.40
N PHE A 23 -12.49 -6.63 24.52
CA PHE A 23 -12.71 -5.76 25.68
C PHE A 23 -14.19 -5.37 25.83
N ILE A 24 -14.85 -4.94 24.74
CA ILE A 24 -16.28 -4.59 24.81
C ILE A 24 -17.15 -5.81 25.15
N VAL A 25 -16.85 -6.98 24.57
CA VAL A 25 -17.56 -8.22 24.89
C VAL A 25 -17.41 -8.58 26.38
N LEU A 26 -16.23 -8.38 26.96
CA LEU A 26 -16.00 -8.53 28.40
C LEU A 26 -16.83 -7.54 29.22
N CYS A 27 -16.92 -6.27 28.82
CA CYS A 27 -17.79 -5.28 29.47
C CYS A 27 -19.27 -5.71 29.40
N LEU A 28 -19.73 -6.20 28.26
CA LEU A 28 -21.10 -6.71 28.11
C LEU A 28 -21.36 -7.90 29.04
N PHE A 29 -20.37 -8.77 29.25
CA PHE A 29 -20.47 -9.87 30.22
C PHE A 29 -20.62 -9.35 31.65
N MET A 30 -19.77 -8.39 32.05
CA MET A 30 -19.82 -7.73 33.37
C MET A 30 -21.18 -7.08 33.65
N ILE A 31 -21.79 -6.43 32.66
CA ILE A 31 -23.11 -5.78 32.82
C ILE A 31 -24.23 -6.77 33.16
N ASN A 32 -24.10 -8.05 32.78
CA ASN A 32 -25.10 -9.07 33.10
C ASN A 32 -24.93 -9.65 34.52
N VAL A 33 -23.90 -9.26 35.27
CA VAL A 33 -23.72 -9.66 36.68
C VAL A 33 -24.72 -8.88 37.55
N PRO A 34 -25.43 -9.53 38.51
CA PRO A 34 -26.48 -8.88 39.30
C PRO A 34 -26.01 -7.63 40.06
N ASP A 35 -24.83 -7.71 40.65
CA ASP A 35 -24.25 -6.65 41.49
C ASP A 35 -23.83 -5.41 40.66
N PHE A 36 -23.63 -5.57 39.35
CA PHE A 36 -23.20 -4.48 38.48
C PHE A 36 -24.21 -3.33 38.43
N LYS A 37 -25.51 -3.64 38.56
CA LYS A 37 -26.58 -2.62 38.52
C LYS A 37 -26.44 -1.59 39.63
N GLU A 38 -26.11 -2.03 40.84
CA GLU A 38 -25.98 -1.15 42.00
C GLU A 38 -24.74 -0.26 41.84
N VAL A 39 -23.61 -0.84 41.46
CA VAL A 39 -22.36 -0.11 41.19
C VAL A 39 -22.56 0.91 40.06
N PHE A 40 -23.25 0.53 38.98
CA PHE A 40 -23.55 1.43 37.87
C PHE A 40 -24.40 2.62 38.32
N ASN A 41 -25.48 2.38 39.07
CA ASN A 41 -26.35 3.44 39.56
C ASN A 41 -25.62 4.40 40.50
N GLN A 42 -24.77 3.89 41.40
CA GLN A 42 -23.94 4.72 42.28
C GLN A 42 -22.98 5.60 41.47
N MET A 43 -22.28 5.03 40.48
CA MET A 43 -21.38 5.81 39.61
C MET A 43 -22.14 6.89 38.81
N ASN A 44 -23.30 6.56 38.28
CA ASN A 44 -24.13 7.47 37.49
C ASN A 44 -24.60 8.66 38.33
N GLN A 45 -25.07 8.41 39.55
CA GLN A 45 -25.44 9.47 40.50
C GLN A 45 -24.25 10.35 40.89
N GLN A 46 -23.08 9.75 41.16
CA GLN A 46 -21.85 10.50 41.48
C GLN A 46 -21.41 11.41 40.34
N GLN A 47 -21.63 10.99 39.09
CA GLN A 47 -21.30 11.77 37.89
C GLN A 47 -22.42 12.77 37.50
N GLY A 48 -23.54 12.81 38.24
CA GLY A 48 -24.69 13.65 37.90
C GLY A 48 -25.37 13.24 36.59
N LEU A 49 -25.18 11.99 36.17
CA LEU A 49 -25.77 11.42 34.96
C LEU A 49 -27.06 10.69 35.32
N ASP A 50 -28.09 10.84 34.48
CA ASP A 50 -29.41 10.20 34.67
C ASP A 50 -29.65 9.13 33.58
N MET A 51 -28.66 8.25 33.40
CA MET A 51 -28.70 7.16 32.42
C MET A 51 -29.13 5.83 33.07
N SER A 52 -30.12 5.14 32.50
CA SER A 52 -30.47 3.79 32.98
C SER A 52 -29.44 2.75 32.53
N LEU A 53 -29.25 1.68 33.32
CA LEU A 53 -28.41 0.53 32.93
C LEU A 53 -28.85 -0.08 31.58
N GLY A 54 -30.15 -0.11 31.32
CA GLY A 54 -30.71 -0.61 30.06
C GLY A 54 -30.28 0.26 28.87
N THR A 55 -30.33 1.58 29.02
CA THR A 55 -29.86 2.54 28.02
C THR A 55 -28.36 2.40 27.79
N PHE A 56 -27.57 2.27 28.85
CA PHE A 56 -26.12 2.05 28.75
C PHE A 56 -25.78 0.77 27.99
N LYS A 57 -26.44 -0.35 28.35
CA LYS A 57 -26.28 -1.64 27.65
C LYS A 57 -26.67 -1.53 26.18
N ALA A 58 -27.77 -0.85 25.86
CA ALA A 58 -28.21 -0.64 24.48
C ALA A 58 -27.17 0.16 23.68
N SER A 59 -26.64 1.25 24.25
CA SER A 59 -25.58 2.05 23.63
C SER A 59 -24.32 1.22 23.37
N LEU A 60 -23.88 0.41 24.34
CA LEU A 60 -22.73 -0.47 24.18
C LEU A 60 -22.96 -1.56 23.12
N THR A 61 -24.19 -2.06 23.04
CA THR A 61 -24.60 -3.03 22.01
C THR A 61 -24.57 -2.40 20.62
N LEU A 62 -25.12 -1.19 20.45
CA LEU A 62 -25.06 -0.43 19.19
C LEU A 62 -23.62 -0.16 18.77
N LEU A 63 -22.77 0.27 19.71
CA LEU A 63 -21.32 0.45 19.50
C LEU A 63 -20.67 -0.82 18.96
N THR A 64 -21.01 -1.97 19.55
CA THR A 64 -20.50 -3.29 19.15
C THR A 64 -20.93 -3.65 17.72
N ILE A 65 -22.16 -3.33 17.32
CA ILE A 65 -22.64 -3.58 15.95
C ILE A 65 -21.85 -2.75 14.95
N TYR A 66 -21.68 -1.44 15.19
CA TYR A 66 -20.85 -0.58 14.34
C TYR A 66 -19.40 -1.07 14.26
N LEU A 67 -18.84 -1.51 15.39
CA LEU A 67 -17.50 -2.06 15.46
C LEU A 67 -17.38 -3.33 14.60
N LEU A 68 -18.37 -4.23 14.67
CA LEU A 68 -18.37 -5.47 13.91
C LEU A 68 -18.43 -5.20 12.40
N VAL A 69 -19.31 -4.30 11.98
CA VAL A 69 -19.39 -3.86 10.57
C VAL A 69 -18.04 -3.30 10.12
N SER A 70 -17.49 -2.36 10.88
CA SER A 70 -16.21 -1.73 10.57
C SER A 70 -15.06 -2.75 10.48
N LEU A 71 -14.99 -3.70 11.43
CA LEU A 71 -14.00 -4.78 11.44
C LEU A 71 -14.11 -5.67 10.20
N VAL A 72 -15.33 -6.06 9.81
CA VAL A 72 -15.56 -6.87 8.61
C VAL A 72 -15.10 -6.13 7.35
N LEU A 73 -15.44 -4.84 7.21
CA LEU A 73 -14.95 -4.02 6.10
C LEU A 73 -13.42 -3.91 6.10
N GLY A 74 -12.82 -3.69 7.27
CA GLY A 74 -11.36 -3.64 7.44
C GLY A 74 -10.70 -4.94 6.97
N VAL A 75 -11.18 -6.09 7.46
CA VAL A 75 -10.69 -7.41 7.07
C VAL A 75 -10.83 -7.65 5.57
N ILE A 76 -12.02 -7.43 4.99
CA ILE A 76 -12.23 -7.59 3.54
C ILE A 76 -11.32 -6.66 2.74
N GLY A 77 -11.19 -5.39 3.16
CA GLY A 77 -10.29 -4.41 2.57
C GLY A 77 -8.85 -4.91 2.57
N THR A 78 -8.37 -5.47 3.68
CA THR A 78 -7.00 -6.02 3.76
C THR A 78 -6.75 -7.21 2.85
N PHE A 79 -7.73 -8.10 2.67
CA PHE A 79 -7.62 -9.21 1.73
C PHE A 79 -7.59 -8.73 0.27
N LEU A 80 -8.36 -7.69 -0.05
CA LEU A 80 -8.43 -7.12 -1.39
C LEU A 80 -7.15 -6.38 -1.82
N ILE A 81 -6.25 -6.01 -0.91
CA ILE A 81 -4.96 -5.37 -1.23
C ILE A 81 -4.17 -6.16 -2.29
N LYS A 82 -4.28 -7.50 -2.28
CA LYS A 82 -3.63 -8.36 -3.28
C LYS A 82 -4.30 -8.33 -4.65
N LYS A 83 -5.62 -8.15 -4.71
CA LYS A 83 -6.43 -8.29 -5.93
C LYS A 83 -6.65 -6.94 -6.61
N ASN A 84 -7.20 -5.97 -5.89
CA ASN A 84 -7.48 -4.63 -6.44
C ASN A 84 -7.19 -3.55 -5.39
N ARG A 85 -6.17 -2.74 -5.68
CA ARG A 85 -5.70 -1.68 -4.78
C ARG A 85 -6.74 -0.59 -4.55
N VAL A 86 -7.45 -0.15 -5.60
CA VAL A 86 -8.35 1.00 -5.48
C VAL A 86 -9.56 0.59 -4.64
N LEU A 87 -10.08 -0.61 -4.91
CA LEU A 87 -11.20 -1.15 -4.15
C LEU A 87 -10.82 -1.39 -2.68
N ALA A 88 -9.64 -1.95 -2.41
CA ALA A 88 -9.12 -2.12 -1.06
C ALA A 88 -8.99 -0.79 -0.31
N ALA A 89 -8.45 0.24 -0.96
CA ALA A 89 -8.29 1.56 -0.37
C ALA A 89 -9.64 2.20 -0.01
N CYS A 90 -10.62 2.14 -0.92
CA CYS A 90 -11.98 2.61 -0.64
C CYS A 90 -12.60 1.86 0.53
N LEU A 91 -12.48 0.52 0.58
CA LEU A 91 -12.99 -0.31 1.68
C LEU A 91 -12.39 0.09 3.02
N LEU A 92 -11.07 0.34 3.09
CA LEU A 92 -10.42 0.79 4.32
C LEU A 92 -10.84 2.19 4.75
N ILE A 93 -11.09 3.10 3.80
CA ILE A 93 -11.62 4.44 4.13
C ILE A 93 -13.04 4.32 4.69
N VAL A 94 -13.91 3.50 4.09
CA VAL A 94 -15.26 3.28 4.61
C VAL A 94 -15.21 2.57 5.98
N ALA A 95 -14.28 1.65 6.18
CA ALA A 95 -14.02 1.06 7.50
C ALA A 95 -13.62 2.13 8.53
N ALA A 96 -12.72 3.06 8.18
CA ALA A 96 -12.33 4.16 9.05
C ALA A 96 -13.49 5.12 9.37
N LEU A 97 -14.34 5.44 8.40
CA LEU A 97 -15.52 6.29 8.63
C LEU A 97 -16.53 5.63 9.58
N THR A 98 -16.78 4.33 9.38
CA THR A 98 -17.64 3.55 10.29
C THR A 98 -17.02 3.38 11.69
N ALA A 99 -15.69 3.37 11.79
CA ALA A 99 -14.98 3.28 13.06
C ALA A 99 -15.20 4.50 13.98
N ILE A 100 -15.54 5.68 13.43
CA ILE A 100 -15.90 6.88 14.21
C ILE A 100 -17.08 6.58 15.14
N PHE A 101 -18.11 5.92 14.59
CA PHE A 101 -19.33 5.58 15.33
C PHE A 101 -19.13 4.50 16.39
N SER A 102 -18.07 3.70 16.28
CA SER A 102 -17.72 2.68 17.27
C SER A 102 -16.68 3.14 18.29
N SER A 103 -16.29 4.43 18.26
CA SER A 103 -15.24 5.01 19.11
C SER A 103 -13.88 4.29 19.00
N ASN A 104 -13.66 3.52 17.93
CA ASN A 104 -12.42 2.79 17.69
C ASN A 104 -11.41 3.69 16.97
N LEU A 105 -10.93 4.72 17.69
CA LEU A 105 -10.08 5.77 17.13
C LEU A 105 -8.73 5.25 16.64
N ILE A 106 -8.17 4.22 17.29
CA ILE A 106 -6.87 3.68 16.88
C ILE A 106 -7.01 2.94 15.55
N ALA A 107 -8.00 2.06 15.41
CA ALA A 107 -8.23 1.37 14.14
C ALA A 107 -8.63 2.35 13.03
N LEU A 108 -9.40 3.38 13.35
CA LEU A 108 -9.73 4.47 12.43
C LEU A 108 -8.46 5.08 11.82
N ILE A 109 -7.52 5.52 12.65
CA ILE A 109 -6.29 6.17 12.17
C ILE A 109 -5.47 5.19 11.33
N LEU A 110 -5.34 3.95 11.78
CA LEU A 110 -4.56 2.93 11.07
C LEU A 110 -5.17 2.56 9.71
N TRP A 111 -6.49 2.38 9.62
CA TRP A 111 -7.17 2.12 8.35
C TRP A 111 -7.17 3.33 7.43
N LEU A 112 -7.28 4.54 7.97
CA LEU A 112 -7.18 5.78 7.20
C LEU A 112 -5.79 5.92 6.57
N ILE A 113 -4.72 5.77 7.37
CA ILE A 113 -3.33 5.83 6.88
C ILE A 113 -3.09 4.73 5.84
N ALA A 114 -3.54 3.51 6.09
CA ALA A 114 -3.40 2.41 5.14
C ALA A 114 -4.15 2.67 3.83
N GLY A 115 -5.36 3.21 3.90
CA GLY A 115 -6.16 3.60 2.73
C GLY A 115 -5.47 4.67 1.89
N ILE A 116 -5.00 5.75 2.53
CA ILE A 116 -4.25 6.83 1.87
C ILE A 116 -2.96 6.28 1.26
N MET A 117 -2.22 5.43 1.99
CA MET A 117 -0.98 4.83 1.50
C MET A 117 -1.20 3.97 0.25
N LEU A 118 -2.34 3.26 0.17
CA LEU A 118 -2.70 2.51 -1.03
C LEU A 118 -2.99 3.41 -2.24
N PHE A 119 -3.56 4.61 -2.02
CA PHE A 119 -3.83 5.59 -3.07
C PHE A 119 -2.56 6.33 -3.51
N ALA A 120 -1.76 6.81 -2.56
CA ALA A 120 -0.56 7.62 -2.82
C ALA A 120 0.53 6.82 -3.56
N ARG A 121 0.56 5.49 -3.40
CA ARG A 121 1.58 4.66 -4.02
C ARG A 121 1.28 4.41 -5.50
N ARG A 122 1.97 5.17 -6.36
CA ARG A 122 2.04 4.89 -7.80
C ARG A 122 2.47 3.43 -8.02
N PRO A 123 1.92 2.72 -9.02
CA PRO A 123 2.41 1.38 -9.31
C PRO A 123 3.88 1.54 -9.66
N ASN A 124 4.78 0.97 -8.86
CA ASN A 124 6.16 0.78 -9.29
C ASN A 124 6.08 -0.16 -10.49
N ASN A 125 5.99 0.42 -11.69
CA ASN A 125 6.60 -0.13 -12.87
C ASN A 125 8.06 -0.38 -12.47
N LYS A 126 8.33 -1.57 -11.94
CA LYS A 126 9.60 -2.20 -12.24
C LYS A 126 9.56 -2.39 -13.75
N THR A 127 9.94 -1.36 -14.50
CA THR A 127 10.78 -1.58 -15.67
C THR A 127 11.86 -2.52 -15.15
N THR A 128 11.76 -3.77 -15.58
CA THR A 128 12.91 -4.67 -15.62
C THR A 128 13.99 -3.87 -16.33
N ASN A 129 14.85 -3.25 -15.52
CA ASN A 129 16.17 -2.80 -15.93
C ASN A 129 16.95 -4.10 -16.17
N SER A 130 16.66 -4.75 -17.29
CA SER A 130 17.65 -5.56 -17.97
C SER A 130 18.73 -4.57 -18.37
N ASN A 131 19.90 -4.71 -17.76
CA ASN A 131 21.11 -4.03 -18.17
C ASN A 131 21.29 -4.20 -19.70
N HIS A 132 20.93 -3.17 -20.45
CA HIS A 132 21.49 -2.93 -21.76
C HIS A 132 21.81 -1.44 -21.81
N GLY A 133 23.11 -1.17 -21.86
CA GLY A 133 23.66 0.17 -21.88
C GLY A 133 23.19 0.94 -23.10
N GLU A 134 23.02 2.23 -22.87
CA GLU A 134 23.12 3.35 -23.80
C GLU A 134 22.54 3.20 -25.21
N SER A 135 21.40 3.86 -25.41
CA SER A 135 21.04 4.39 -26.72
C SER A 135 20.71 5.88 -26.55
N PHE A 136 21.72 6.72 -26.81
CA PHE A 136 21.50 8.11 -27.16
C PHE A 136 20.85 8.14 -28.54
N ASN A 137 19.60 8.61 -28.57
CA ASN A 137 18.82 8.81 -29.78
C ASN A 137 19.37 10.03 -30.54
N ASN A 138 19.89 9.79 -31.74
CA ASN A 138 20.48 10.81 -32.60
C ASN A 138 19.40 11.69 -33.25
N ASN A 139 19.69 13.00 -33.26
CA ASN A 139 18.87 14.02 -33.87
C ASN A 139 18.75 13.86 -35.39
N ASP A 140 17.52 13.94 -35.87
CA ASP A 140 17.16 14.24 -37.25
C ASP A 140 17.76 15.59 -37.70
N LYS A 141 18.72 15.57 -38.63
CA LYS A 141 18.93 16.64 -39.61
C LYS A 141 19.37 16.07 -40.96
N GLN A 142 18.42 16.02 -41.89
CA GLN A 142 18.66 15.95 -43.32
C GLN A 142 19.40 17.20 -43.81
N HIS A 143 20.53 17.02 -44.50
CA HIS A 143 21.03 17.85 -45.61
C HIS A 143 22.14 17.04 -46.33
N ASN A 144 21.91 16.51 -47.53
CA ASN A 144 22.03 17.13 -48.85
C ASN A 144 23.47 17.10 -49.45
N ARG A 145 23.59 16.42 -50.62
CA ARG A 145 24.58 16.54 -51.71
C ARG A 145 26.03 16.04 -51.54
N ASN A 146 26.30 14.91 -52.23
CA ASN A 146 27.12 14.78 -53.45
C ASN A 146 28.47 15.53 -53.51
N SER A 147 29.59 14.79 -53.58
CA SER A 147 30.64 14.91 -54.64
C SER A 147 31.95 14.19 -54.27
N ASN A 148 32.45 13.38 -55.22
CA ASN A 148 33.81 12.88 -55.45
C ASN A 148 34.98 13.52 -54.67
N ASN A 149 35.91 12.69 -54.17
CA ASN A 149 37.29 12.58 -54.69
C ASN A 149 38.18 11.59 -53.89
N ASN A 150 38.63 10.55 -54.60
CA ASN A 150 40.00 10.03 -54.73
C ASN A 150 40.90 9.70 -53.51
N THR A 151 41.22 8.40 -53.44
CA THR A 151 42.60 7.86 -53.62
C THR A 151 43.67 8.32 -52.64
N PHE A 152 43.96 7.54 -51.57
CA PHE A 152 45.37 7.36 -51.13
C PHE A 152 45.72 6.23 -50.14
N ASP A 153 44.90 5.22 -49.81
CA ASP A 153 45.27 4.34 -48.67
C ASP A 153 45.28 2.82 -48.90
N GLU A 154 45.28 2.36 -50.16
CA GLU A 154 45.44 0.92 -50.47
C GLU A 154 46.84 0.53 -51.02
N GLU A 155 47.61 1.49 -51.56
CA GLU A 155 48.95 1.18 -52.11
C GLU A 155 50.03 0.94 -51.02
N THR A 156 49.83 1.47 -49.82
CA THR A 156 50.84 1.47 -48.76
C THR A 156 50.93 0.12 -48.02
N GLN A 157 49.86 -0.69 -48.06
CA GLN A 157 49.82 -1.99 -47.37
C GLN A 157 50.18 -3.19 -48.28
N GLN A 158 50.07 -3.05 -49.61
CA GLN A 158 50.45 -4.12 -50.53
C GLN A 158 51.94 -4.10 -50.92
N ARG A 159 52.61 -2.94 -50.90
CA ARG A 159 54.06 -2.83 -51.16
C ARG A 159 54.96 -3.40 -50.05
N LYS A 160 54.42 -3.59 -48.84
CA LYS A 160 55.16 -4.18 -47.70
C LYS A 160 55.07 -5.71 -47.61
N ARG A 161 54.31 -6.37 -48.48
CA ARG A 161 54.13 -7.84 -48.48
C ARG A 161 54.72 -8.55 -49.70
N LYS A 162 55.30 -7.82 -50.67
CA LYS A 162 55.90 -8.40 -51.89
C LYS A 162 57.40 -8.16 -52.03
N LYS A 163 58.07 -7.57 -51.03
CA LYS A 163 59.51 -7.25 -51.09
C LYS A 163 60.41 -8.25 -50.37
N ASP A 164 59.84 -9.30 -49.77
CA ASP A 164 60.57 -10.31 -49.00
C ASP A 164 60.67 -11.69 -49.71
N ASP A 165 60.11 -11.86 -50.91
CA ASP A 165 60.03 -13.16 -51.61
C ASP A 165 60.53 -13.14 -53.07
N ASP A 166 61.53 -12.30 -53.40
CA ASP A 166 62.13 -12.29 -54.75
C ASP A 166 63.60 -12.74 -54.74
N PRO A 167 63.95 -13.86 -55.39
CA PRO A 167 65.33 -14.06 -55.80
C PRO A 167 65.56 -14.59 -57.23
N TYR A 168 64.57 -14.64 -58.14
CA TYR A 168 64.83 -14.97 -59.55
C TYR A 168 63.74 -14.42 -60.47
N ILE A 169 64.08 -13.47 -61.35
CA ILE A 169 63.88 -13.54 -62.81
C ILE A 169 64.53 -12.30 -63.47
N TYR A 170 65.16 -12.62 -64.59
CA TYR A 170 65.88 -11.83 -65.58
C TYR A 170 64.91 -11.07 -66.51
#